data_AF-A0A3N0UZF3-F1
#
_entry.id   AF-A0A3N0UZF3-F1
#
_cell.length_a   1.000
_cell.length_b   1.000
_cell.length_c   1.000
_cell.angle_alpha   90.00
_cell.angle_beta   90.00
_cell.angle_gamma   90.00
#
_symmetry.space_group_name_H-M   'P 1'
#
loop_
_entity.id
_entity.type
_entity.pdbx_description
1 polymer ?
#
loop_
_entity_poly.entity_id
_entity_poly.type
_entity_poly.pdbx_seq_one_letter_code
_entity_poly.pdbx_strand_id
1 'polypeptide(L)'
;MRITKYWLILVISFLSACGGDLTSPDFFPQLKGVVVDSATPTNFDQIGQTRQYKLLALYSTPPGSNPEFTTKEVTADAWQSTNPTVASVSANGTVTALRNGAASIRGSWGGFTSEPFSLSVAAPVLKSISLDPASASVPLGLSQTITAIGSYQKTDGSTETHTVTELLSWVSSAPTVASVPEQGSTVTVSTLQQNATPVQIKASAVAADGSVVERSAAITVIAPELQQVVVLRSDNAASPPYAVPRGASINLVAKGIYTDSSNPRDIPGTVSWSSSDPAATVLALSNQPNGSVDVKGVSLGSATVTATTTKNDGVSTVSSAPANVTVGAAVLQSLDGARITPVPANVAIDASLQLNVVGKYTDGTEAIVPASELNWTSSNTGIATVSATGVALGKVQGSAVVTATLKTAPSSGAGSVSTTLTVTDAICTGPLLATQGATVSSYTLPLLCLACTVSDETSAIDNDLSTYAGLNVNLGLLGGYAELKVTAPLQVPITAEGQRAGFIISRPPGQLLSLALLGAVTIDTLDASDNVVETAVTFDGLRLTLLGAYIIGQDAYVLSMPVTKPYNKLRLQMNAGVATLAQSLRVNSSCAVASQ
;
A
#
# COMPACT_ATOMS: atom_id res chain seq x y z
N MET A 1 57.38 -50.53 -66.92
CA MET A 1 58.38 -50.01 -67.90
C MET A 1 59.33 -51.16 -68.29
N ARG A 2 60.12 -51.07 -69.37
CA ARG A 2 60.81 -52.22 -70.04
C ARG A 2 62.13 -52.69 -69.38
N ILE A 3 62.48 -53.98 -69.60
CA ILE A 3 63.86 -54.59 -69.67
C ILE A 3 64.64 -54.69 -68.33
N THR A 4 65.45 -55.70 -67.97
CA THR A 4 65.97 -57.02 -68.51
C THR A 4 65.91 -58.06 -67.34
N LYS A 5 65.93 -59.40 -67.43
CA LYS A 5 66.28 -60.49 -68.40
C LYS A 5 67.78 -60.92 -68.45
N TYR A 6 68.01 -62.25 -68.51
CA TYR A 6 69.27 -63.04 -68.62
C TYR A 6 70.07 -63.32 -67.33
N TRP A 7 70.84 -64.43 -67.21
CA TRP A 7 71.12 -65.57 -68.13
C TRP A 7 70.91 -66.92 -67.40
N LEU A 8 70.64 -68.00 -68.16
CA LEU A 8 70.57 -69.38 -67.66
C LEU A 8 71.69 -70.21 -68.32
N ILE A 9 72.62 -70.75 -67.54
CA ILE A 9 73.66 -71.65 -68.04
C ILE A 9 73.58 -72.98 -67.27
N LEU A 10 73.39 -74.06 -68.03
CA LEU A 10 73.42 -75.44 -67.56
C LEU A 10 74.68 -76.11 -68.12
N VAL A 11 75.55 -76.61 -67.25
CA VAL A 11 76.65 -77.50 -67.61
C VAL A 11 76.59 -78.71 -66.67
N ILE A 12 76.36 -79.88 -67.26
CA ILE A 12 76.39 -81.17 -66.57
C ILE A 12 77.77 -81.79 -66.80
N SER A 13 78.45 -82.23 -65.75
CA SER A 13 79.52 -83.23 -65.84
C SER A 13 79.69 -83.94 -64.50
N PHE A 14 79.75 -85.26 -64.53
CA PHE A 14 80.07 -86.09 -63.36
C PHE A 14 81.56 -85.98 -63.03
N LEU A 15 81.89 -85.98 -61.75
CA LEU A 15 83.11 -86.65 -61.26
C LEU A 15 82.84 -87.22 -59.86
N SER A 16 83.16 -88.50 -59.71
CA SER A 16 82.88 -89.29 -58.52
C SER A 16 84.01 -89.23 -57.51
N ALA A 17 83.64 -89.26 -56.23
CA ALA A 17 84.42 -89.81 -55.11
C ALA A 17 85.88 -89.33 -54.95
N CYS A 18 86.10 -88.54 -53.91
CA CYS A 18 86.87 -89.09 -52.79
C CYS A 18 86.28 -88.60 -51.47
N GLY A 19 86.22 -89.47 -50.46
CA GLY A 19 85.65 -89.14 -49.16
C GLY A 19 86.53 -88.16 -48.40
N GLY A 20 85.92 -87.11 -47.84
CA GLY A 20 86.57 -86.07 -47.06
C GLY A 20 85.62 -85.53 -46.02
N ASP A 21 85.19 -86.40 -45.09
CA ASP A 21 84.36 -86.02 -43.94
C ASP A 21 85.14 -85.10 -42.99
N LEU A 22 85.17 -83.81 -43.34
CA LEU A 22 85.29 -82.74 -42.36
C LEU A 22 83.88 -82.45 -41.82
N THR A 23 83.39 -83.38 -41.00
CA THR A 23 82.34 -83.09 -40.03
C THR A 23 82.83 -81.93 -39.15
N SER A 24 82.33 -80.73 -39.45
CA SER A 24 82.52 -79.57 -38.56
C SER A 24 82.05 -79.98 -37.17
N PRO A 25 82.89 -79.87 -36.12
CA PRO A 25 82.54 -80.37 -34.79
C PRO A 25 81.28 -79.68 -34.29
N ASP A 26 80.26 -80.50 -34.05
CA ASP A 26 78.93 -80.23 -33.54
C ASP A 26 78.52 -78.75 -33.38
N PHE A 27 77.95 -78.17 -34.44
CA PHE A 27 77.25 -76.89 -34.29
C PHE A 27 75.95 -77.08 -33.50
N PHE A 28 76.03 -76.93 -32.19
CA PHE A 28 74.85 -76.85 -31.33
C PHE A 28 74.26 -75.44 -31.37
N PRO A 29 73.02 -75.24 -31.88
CA PRO A 29 72.40 -73.93 -31.96
C PRO A 29 72.18 -73.35 -30.55
N GLN A 30 72.88 -72.26 -30.25
CA GLN A 30 72.80 -71.59 -28.95
C GLN A 30 71.60 -70.63 -28.92
N LEU A 31 70.92 -70.54 -27.78
CA LEU A 31 69.94 -69.48 -27.53
C LEU A 31 70.68 -68.13 -27.47
N LYS A 32 70.17 -67.13 -28.20
CA LYS A 32 70.75 -65.78 -28.30
C LYS A 32 69.80 -64.67 -27.86
N GLY A 33 68.50 -64.95 -27.77
CA GLY A 33 67.48 -63.98 -27.34
C GLY A 33 66.07 -64.55 -27.51
N VAL A 34 65.08 -63.73 -27.19
CA VAL A 34 63.65 -64.01 -27.40
C VAL A 34 62.95 -62.77 -27.94
N VAL A 35 61.95 -62.94 -28.80
CA VAL A 35 61.19 -61.84 -29.42
C VAL A 35 59.70 -62.18 -29.47
N VAL A 36 58.84 -61.19 -29.29
CA VAL A 36 57.38 -61.35 -29.47
C VAL A 36 57.07 -61.42 -30.96
N ASP A 37 56.19 -62.33 -31.36
CA ASP A 37 55.83 -62.56 -32.76
C ASP A 37 55.13 -61.34 -33.40
N SER A 38 55.86 -60.63 -34.26
CA SER A 38 55.40 -59.43 -34.97
C SER A 38 54.39 -59.68 -36.09
N ALA A 39 54.03 -60.93 -36.37
CA ALA A 39 52.86 -61.23 -37.20
C ALA A 39 51.52 -60.88 -36.53
N THR A 40 51.50 -60.67 -35.21
CA THR A 40 50.30 -60.30 -34.45
C THR A 40 50.11 -58.77 -34.42
N PRO A 41 48.92 -58.21 -34.76
CA PRO A 41 48.80 -56.76 -34.94
C PRO A 41 48.65 -56.01 -33.61
N THR A 42 49.51 -54.99 -33.43
CA THR A 42 49.73 -54.19 -32.20
C THR A 42 48.53 -53.41 -31.67
N ASN A 43 47.55 -53.12 -32.52
CA ASN A 43 46.48 -52.17 -32.23
C ASN A 43 45.21 -52.91 -31.83
N PHE A 44 44.64 -52.54 -30.69
CA PHE A 44 43.36 -53.03 -30.19
C PHE A 44 42.27 -52.02 -30.50
N ASP A 45 41.20 -52.53 -31.09
CA ASP A 45 40.14 -51.69 -31.64
C ASP A 45 39.16 -51.26 -30.54
N GLN A 46 38.94 -52.11 -29.53
CA GLN A 46 37.95 -51.91 -28.46
C GLN A 46 38.47 -52.36 -27.10
N ILE A 47 38.02 -51.69 -26.03
CA ILE A 47 38.10 -52.21 -24.66
C ILE A 47 37.34 -53.54 -24.59
N GLY A 48 37.95 -54.55 -23.96
CA GLY A 48 37.45 -55.93 -23.91
C GLY A 48 37.96 -56.82 -25.05
N GLN A 49 38.53 -56.28 -26.12
CA GLN A 49 39.11 -57.09 -27.20
C GLN A 49 40.33 -57.87 -26.70
N THR A 50 40.39 -59.16 -27.02
CA THR A 50 41.51 -60.05 -26.68
C THR A 50 42.31 -60.47 -27.91
N ARG A 51 43.63 -60.64 -27.75
CA ARG A 51 44.54 -61.11 -28.80
C ARG A 51 45.61 -62.02 -28.20
N GLN A 52 45.92 -63.12 -28.87
CA GLN A 52 46.92 -64.08 -28.41
C GLN A 52 48.29 -63.78 -29.03
N TYR A 53 49.29 -63.51 -28.18
CA TYR A 53 50.67 -63.28 -28.60
C TYR A 53 51.52 -64.54 -28.40
N LYS A 54 52.59 -64.64 -29.18
CA LYS A 54 53.56 -65.75 -29.16
C LYS A 54 54.94 -65.21 -28.80
N LEU A 55 55.75 -66.03 -28.13
CA LEU A 55 57.16 -65.78 -27.89
C LEU A 55 57.99 -66.69 -28.78
N LEU A 56 58.97 -66.12 -29.48
CA LEU A 56 59.88 -66.81 -30.39
C LEU A 56 61.30 -66.77 -29.81
N ALA A 57 61.88 -67.93 -29.54
CA ALA A 57 63.28 -68.08 -29.19
C ALA A 57 64.16 -67.91 -30.43
N LEU A 58 65.22 -67.12 -30.30
CA LEU A 58 66.21 -66.84 -31.35
C LEU A 58 67.43 -67.74 -31.14
N TYR A 59 67.63 -68.69 -32.04
CA TYR A 59 68.77 -69.60 -32.04
C TYR A 59 69.80 -69.18 -33.08
N SER A 60 71.09 -69.15 -32.72
CA SER A 60 72.17 -68.89 -33.68
C SER A 60 72.22 -69.97 -34.76
N THR A 61 72.37 -69.57 -36.02
CA THR A 61 72.69 -70.48 -37.15
C THR A 61 74.21 -70.70 -37.30
N PRO A 62 74.66 -71.70 -38.08
CA PRO A 62 76.08 -71.89 -38.37
C PRO A 62 76.75 -70.62 -38.95
N PRO A 63 78.02 -70.33 -38.62
CA PRO A 63 78.71 -69.14 -39.11
C PRO A 63 78.67 -69.01 -40.64
N GLY A 64 78.27 -67.84 -41.14
CA GLY A 64 78.09 -67.57 -42.57
C GLY A 64 76.69 -67.88 -43.13
N SER A 65 75.75 -68.36 -42.31
CA SER A 65 74.33 -68.49 -42.69
C SER A 65 73.64 -67.13 -42.78
N ASN A 66 72.62 -67.03 -43.64
CA ASN A 66 71.71 -65.89 -43.72
C ASN A 66 70.26 -66.42 -43.80
N PRO A 67 69.36 -66.11 -42.83
CA PRO A 67 69.57 -65.24 -41.66
C PRO A 67 70.56 -65.82 -40.63
N GLU A 68 71.09 -64.94 -39.77
CA GLU A 68 72.01 -65.30 -38.66
C GLU A 68 71.32 -66.01 -37.48
N PHE A 69 69.98 -66.06 -37.50
CA PHE A 69 69.16 -66.70 -36.47
C PHE A 69 68.00 -67.48 -37.09
N THR A 70 67.65 -68.60 -36.47
CA THR A 70 66.35 -69.27 -36.67
C THR A 70 65.43 -69.02 -35.48
N THR A 71 64.13 -68.90 -35.76
CA THR A 71 63.09 -68.68 -34.77
C THR A 71 62.40 -70.00 -34.41
N LYS A 72 62.09 -70.21 -33.12
CA LYS A 72 61.22 -71.31 -32.66
C LYS A 72 60.21 -70.80 -31.65
N GLU A 73 58.94 -71.15 -31.81
CA GLU A 73 57.90 -70.83 -30.82
C GLU A 73 58.16 -71.55 -29.48
N VAL A 74 58.02 -70.80 -28.38
CA VAL A 74 58.23 -71.28 -27.01
C VAL A 74 57.13 -70.79 -26.07
N THR A 75 56.78 -71.61 -25.09
CA THR A 75 55.97 -71.15 -23.94
C THR A 75 56.83 -70.25 -23.08
N ALA A 76 56.41 -69.00 -22.86
CA ALA A 76 57.16 -68.07 -22.02
C ALA A 76 57.17 -68.51 -20.55
N ASP A 77 58.29 -68.29 -19.86
CA ASP A 77 58.43 -68.48 -18.41
C ASP A 77 57.62 -67.41 -17.64
N ALA A 78 57.49 -66.21 -18.23
CA ALA A 78 56.60 -65.15 -17.77
C ALA A 78 56.23 -64.18 -18.90
N TRP A 79 55.10 -63.49 -18.73
CA TRP A 79 54.70 -62.31 -19.51
C TRP A 79 54.49 -61.11 -18.58
N GLN A 80 54.86 -59.92 -19.04
CA GLN A 80 54.68 -58.66 -18.33
C GLN A 80 54.10 -57.60 -19.26
N SER A 81 53.16 -56.79 -18.77
CA SER A 81 52.72 -55.55 -19.42
C SER A 81 53.27 -54.34 -18.66
N THR A 82 53.74 -53.32 -19.37
CA THR A 82 54.19 -52.05 -18.78
C THR A 82 53.04 -51.18 -18.28
N ASN A 83 51.80 -51.44 -18.72
CA ASN A 83 50.60 -50.83 -18.15
C ASN A 83 49.43 -51.83 -18.15
N PRO A 84 49.32 -52.69 -17.12
CA PRO A 84 48.23 -53.66 -17.00
C PRO A 84 46.82 -53.05 -16.91
N THR A 85 46.70 -51.73 -16.69
CA THR A 85 45.39 -51.04 -16.67
C THR A 85 44.93 -50.56 -18.05
N VAL A 86 45.84 -50.51 -19.02
CA VAL A 86 45.55 -50.22 -20.44
C VAL A 86 45.44 -51.51 -21.24
N ALA A 87 46.42 -52.41 -21.10
CA ALA A 87 46.35 -53.76 -21.64
C ALA A 87 46.98 -54.76 -20.65
N SER A 88 46.18 -55.70 -20.15
CA SER A 88 46.67 -56.79 -19.30
C SER A 88 47.14 -57.97 -20.16
N VAL A 89 48.10 -58.76 -19.67
CA VAL A 89 48.60 -59.96 -20.35
C VAL A 89 48.51 -61.16 -19.40
N SER A 90 48.00 -62.28 -19.89
CA SER A 90 47.90 -63.54 -19.14
C SER A 90 49.24 -64.29 -19.12
N ALA A 91 49.40 -65.24 -18.20
CA ALA A 91 50.56 -66.13 -18.18
C ALA A 91 50.75 -66.93 -19.49
N ASN A 92 49.68 -67.09 -20.28
CA ASN A 92 49.71 -67.79 -21.56
C ASN A 92 49.97 -66.84 -22.76
N GLY A 93 50.20 -65.54 -22.55
CA GLY A 93 50.41 -64.57 -23.63
C GLY A 93 49.12 -63.99 -24.26
N THR A 94 47.96 -64.24 -23.65
CA THR A 94 46.70 -63.63 -24.07
C THR A 94 46.63 -62.21 -23.53
N VAL A 95 46.54 -61.21 -24.40
CA VAL A 95 46.40 -59.80 -24.02
C VAL A 95 44.94 -59.37 -24.11
N THR A 96 44.47 -58.62 -23.12
CA THR A 96 43.13 -57.99 -23.10
C THR A 96 43.28 -56.48 -23.02
N ALA A 97 42.67 -55.74 -23.96
CA ALA A 97 42.54 -54.29 -23.84
C ALA A 97 41.56 -53.93 -22.72
N LEU A 98 41.94 -53.05 -21.79
CA LEU A 98 41.14 -52.66 -20.63
C LEU A 98 40.85 -51.16 -20.57
N ARG A 99 41.68 -50.31 -21.20
CA ARG A 99 41.48 -48.86 -21.26
C ARG A 99 42.20 -48.28 -22.47
N ASN A 100 41.66 -47.21 -23.05
CA ASN A 100 42.30 -46.46 -24.14
C ASN A 100 43.69 -45.96 -23.74
N GLY A 101 44.67 -46.01 -24.64
CA GLY A 101 46.04 -45.58 -24.40
C GLY A 101 47.10 -46.51 -25.00
N ALA A 102 48.37 -46.31 -24.61
CA ALA A 102 49.49 -47.15 -25.01
C ALA A 102 49.98 -48.04 -23.87
N ALA A 103 50.41 -49.25 -24.22
CA ALA A 103 51.09 -50.20 -23.34
C ALA A 103 52.20 -50.91 -24.14
N SER A 104 52.96 -51.79 -23.49
CA SER A 104 53.84 -52.72 -24.20
C SER A 104 53.99 -54.01 -23.41
N ILE A 105 54.08 -55.15 -24.10
CA ILE A 105 54.34 -56.44 -23.46
C ILE A 105 55.81 -56.86 -23.63
N ARG A 106 56.31 -57.62 -22.65
CA ARG A 106 57.55 -58.40 -22.75
C ARG A 106 57.24 -59.84 -22.38
N GLY A 107 57.85 -60.79 -23.11
CA GLY A 107 57.88 -62.20 -22.73
C GLY A 107 59.31 -62.60 -22.36
N SER A 108 59.47 -63.41 -21.32
CA SER A 108 60.78 -63.96 -20.92
C SER A 108 60.79 -65.47 -21.10
N TRP A 109 61.89 -66.02 -21.62
CA TRP A 109 62.12 -67.46 -21.69
C TRP A 109 63.61 -67.80 -21.67
N GLY A 110 63.99 -68.84 -20.92
CA GLY A 110 65.36 -69.36 -20.90
C GLY A 110 66.39 -68.36 -20.34
N GLY A 111 65.97 -67.46 -19.44
CA GLY A 111 66.79 -66.40 -18.87
C GLY A 111 66.90 -65.13 -19.73
N PHE A 112 66.37 -65.12 -20.96
CA PHE A 112 66.27 -63.94 -21.80
C PHE A 112 64.89 -63.27 -21.66
N THR A 113 64.83 -61.95 -21.83
CA THR A 113 63.57 -61.17 -21.89
C THR A 113 63.51 -60.42 -23.20
N SER A 114 62.35 -60.38 -23.85
CA SER A 114 62.17 -59.68 -25.13
C SER A 114 62.28 -58.17 -24.97
N GLU A 115 62.60 -57.47 -26.06
CA GLU A 115 62.33 -56.04 -26.15
C GLU A 115 60.83 -55.73 -26.03
N PRO A 116 60.43 -54.47 -25.70
CA PRO A 116 59.03 -54.10 -25.58
C PRO A 116 58.31 -54.26 -26.92
N PHE A 117 57.27 -55.08 -26.93
CA PHE A 117 56.33 -55.13 -28.04
C PHE A 117 55.21 -54.12 -27.77
N SER A 118 55.25 -52.98 -28.44
CA SER A 118 54.34 -51.86 -28.23
C SER A 118 52.91 -52.17 -28.69
N LEU A 119 51.94 -51.77 -27.88
CA LEU A 119 50.51 -51.95 -28.10
C LEU A 119 49.77 -50.62 -27.98
N SER A 120 48.69 -50.46 -28.74
CA SER A 120 47.77 -49.32 -28.59
C SER A 120 46.33 -49.79 -28.43
N VAL A 121 45.53 -49.06 -27.65
CA VAL A 121 44.07 -49.25 -27.53
C VAL A 121 43.42 -47.94 -27.98
N ALA A 122 42.70 -48.00 -29.09
CA ALA A 122 42.12 -46.81 -29.71
C ALA A 122 40.97 -46.21 -28.88
N ALA A 123 40.88 -44.88 -28.84
CA ALA A 123 39.71 -44.18 -28.30
C ALA A 123 38.63 -44.04 -29.40
N PRO A 124 37.33 -44.12 -29.06
CA PRO A 124 36.26 -43.79 -30.00
C PRO A 124 36.30 -42.29 -30.31
N VAL A 125 35.93 -41.91 -31.53
CA VAL A 125 36.10 -40.55 -32.05
C VAL A 125 34.74 -39.86 -32.16
N LEU A 126 34.59 -38.69 -31.54
CA LEU A 126 33.39 -37.84 -31.67
C LEU A 126 33.19 -37.46 -33.15
N LYS A 127 31.99 -37.73 -33.71
CA LYS A 127 31.63 -37.43 -35.11
C LYS A 127 30.46 -36.46 -35.27
N SER A 128 29.56 -36.36 -34.29
CA SER A 128 28.53 -35.32 -34.27
C SER A 128 28.11 -34.95 -32.86
N ILE A 129 27.50 -33.78 -32.71
CA ILE A 129 26.86 -33.30 -31.47
C ILE A 129 25.39 -33.03 -31.76
N SER A 130 24.50 -33.49 -30.88
CA SER A 130 23.15 -32.97 -30.72
C SER A 130 23.05 -32.17 -29.41
N LEU A 131 22.15 -31.19 -29.40
CA LEU A 131 21.88 -30.36 -28.22
C LEU A 131 20.43 -30.60 -27.78
N ASP A 132 20.23 -30.79 -26.48
CA ASP A 132 18.92 -31.02 -25.87
C ASP A 132 18.64 -29.99 -24.75
N PRO A 133 17.60 -29.15 -24.86
CA PRO A 133 16.70 -29.01 -26.00
C PRO A 133 17.38 -28.32 -27.20
N ALA A 134 17.00 -28.74 -28.42
CA ALA A 134 17.50 -28.11 -29.66
C ALA A 134 16.90 -26.70 -29.90
N SER A 135 15.75 -26.41 -29.31
CA SER A 135 15.15 -25.07 -29.27
C SER A 135 14.27 -24.89 -28.03
N ALA A 136 14.19 -23.66 -27.52
CA ALA A 136 13.30 -23.31 -26.41
C ALA A 136 12.84 -21.84 -26.51
N SER A 137 11.66 -21.56 -25.94
CA SER A 137 11.16 -20.21 -25.72
C SER A 137 11.14 -19.94 -24.22
N VAL A 138 11.90 -18.95 -23.77
CA VAL A 138 12.24 -18.75 -22.35
C VAL A 138 11.85 -17.33 -21.94
N PRO A 139 11.01 -17.14 -20.90
CA PRO A 139 10.67 -15.82 -20.37
C PRO A 139 11.90 -15.07 -19.87
N LEU A 140 11.99 -13.78 -20.20
CA LEU A 140 13.04 -12.88 -19.73
C LEU A 140 13.22 -12.95 -18.21
N GLY A 141 14.47 -13.09 -17.75
CA GLY A 141 14.83 -13.27 -16.33
C GLY A 141 14.89 -14.73 -15.87
N LEU A 142 14.34 -15.68 -16.65
CA LEU A 142 14.55 -17.11 -16.42
C LEU A 142 15.77 -17.63 -17.17
N SER A 143 16.10 -18.91 -16.94
CA SER A 143 17.25 -19.59 -17.54
C SER A 143 16.85 -20.99 -18.04
N GLN A 144 17.55 -21.49 -19.06
CA GLN A 144 17.32 -22.79 -19.68
C GLN A 144 18.62 -23.60 -19.67
N THR A 145 18.57 -24.85 -19.19
CA THR A 145 19.69 -25.79 -19.33
C THR A 145 19.74 -26.39 -20.73
N ILE A 146 20.93 -26.55 -21.29
CA ILE A 146 21.18 -27.26 -22.55
C ILE A 146 22.28 -28.28 -22.31
N THR A 147 22.04 -29.54 -22.65
CA THR A 147 23.04 -30.63 -22.59
C THR A 147 23.53 -30.97 -23.99
N ALA A 148 24.83 -31.15 -24.14
CA ALA A 148 25.44 -31.64 -25.37
C ALA A 148 25.62 -33.16 -25.33
N ILE A 149 25.03 -33.84 -26.31
CA ILE A 149 25.11 -35.29 -26.49
C ILE A 149 26.01 -35.54 -27.70
N GLY A 150 27.14 -36.21 -27.47
CA GLY A 150 28.09 -36.60 -28.49
C GLY A 150 27.72 -37.95 -29.10
N SER A 151 27.92 -38.06 -30.41
CA SER A 151 27.85 -39.31 -31.17
C SER A 151 29.26 -39.76 -31.53
N TYR A 152 29.69 -40.88 -30.97
CA TYR A 152 31.07 -41.36 -31.01
C TYR A 152 31.16 -42.60 -31.91
N GLN A 153 32.01 -42.54 -32.93
CA GLN A 153 32.29 -43.66 -33.81
C GLN A 153 33.40 -44.53 -33.23
N LYS A 154 33.15 -45.83 -33.15
CA LYS A 154 34.14 -46.85 -32.83
C LYS A 154 34.89 -47.30 -34.07
N THR A 155 36.06 -47.86 -33.84
CA THR A 155 36.97 -48.52 -34.81
C THR A 155 36.31 -49.63 -35.63
N ASP A 156 35.32 -50.34 -35.09
CA ASP A 156 34.52 -51.35 -35.80
C ASP A 156 33.43 -50.73 -36.71
N GLY A 157 33.35 -49.40 -36.77
CA GLY A 157 32.35 -48.64 -37.51
C GLY A 157 31.04 -48.43 -36.76
N SER A 158 30.83 -49.06 -35.60
CA SER A 158 29.64 -48.85 -34.78
C SER A 158 29.64 -47.47 -34.11
N THR A 159 28.52 -47.08 -33.51
CA THR A 159 28.32 -45.74 -32.93
C THR A 159 27.65 -45.83 -31.57
N GLU A 160 28.09 -45.03 -30.61
CA GLU A 160 27.46 -44.86 -29.30
C GLU A 160 27.20 -43.38 -28.98
N THR A 161 26.25 -43.11 -28.08
CA THR A 161 25.81 -41.74 -27.75
C THR A 161 25.84 -41.49 -26.25
N HIS A 162 26.62 -40.50 -25.83
CA HIS A 162 26.78 -40.11 -24.42
C HIS A 162 26.91 -38.58 -24.30
N THR A 163 26.70 -38.04 -23.09
CA THR A 163 27.03 -36.63 -22.80
C THR A 163 28.49 -36.35 -23.15
N VAL A 164 28.77 -35.24 -23.85
CA VAL A 164 30.12 -34.92 -24.32
C VAL A 164 31.09 -34.77 -23.14
N THR A 165 32.24 -35.47 -23.18
CA THR A 165 33.26 -35.40 -22.11
C THR A 165 34.50 -34.60 -22.50
N GLU A 166 34.67 -34.32 -23.78
CA GLU A 166 35.60 -33.31 -24.31
C GLU A 166 35.26 -31.91 -23.79
N LEU A 167 36.28 -31.03 -23.76
CA LEU A 167 36.09 -29.63 -23.40
C LEU A 167 35.33 -28.90 -24.51
N LEU A 168 34.03 -28.71 -24.32
CA LEU A 168 33.20 -27.87 -25.17
C LEU A 168 33.51 -26.38 -24.97
N SER A 169 33.58 -25.66 -26.09
CA SER A 169 33.47 -24.20 -26.13
C SER A 169 32.06 -23.81 -26.55
N TRP A 170 31.43 -22.92 -25.79
CA TRP A 170 30.08 -22.40 -26.04
C TRP A 170 30.10 -20.91 -26.36
N VAL A 171 29.35 -20.51 -27.39
CA VAL A 171 29.24 -19.13 -27.85
C VAL A 171 27.77 -18.77 -28.09
N SER A 172 27.33 -17.66 -27.51
CA SER A 172 26.05 -17.03 -27.85
C SER A 172 26.20 -16.08 -29.02
N SER A 173 25.31 -16.14 -30.02
CA SER A 173 25.27 -15.18 -31.12
C SER A 173 24.79 -13.78 -30.69
N ALA A 174 24.26 -13.63 -29.47
CA ALA A 174 23.82 -12.35 -28.90
C ALA A 174 23.94 -12.39 -27.36
N PRO A 175 25.16 -12.25 -26.80
CA PRO A 175 25.41 -12.46 -25.37
C PRO A 175 24.71 -11.45 -24.45
N THR A 176 24.31 -10.28 -24.95
CA THR A 176 23.48 -9.29 -24.22
C THR A 176 22.00 -9.66 -24.18
N VAL A 177 21.56 -10.61 -25.00
CA VAL A 177 20.17 -11.08 -25.11
C VAL A 177 20.00 -12.39 -24.34
N ALA A 178 20.90 -13.35 -24.58
CA ALA A 178 21.01 -14.57 -23.81
C ALA A 178 22.50 -14.92 -23.63
N SER A 179 22.95 -15.05 -22.38
CA SER A 179 24.34 -15.39 -22.04
C SER A 179 24.48 -16.89 -21.74
N VAL A 180 25.66 -17.44 -21.99
CA VAL A 180 26.00 -18.84 -21.74
C VAL A 180 27.42 -18.91 -21.16
N PRO A 181 27.70 -19.77 -20.17
CA PRO A 181 29.07 -20.07 -19.74
C PRO A 181 29.90 -20.62 -20.91
N GLU A 182 31.17 -20.22 -21.02
CA GLU A 182 32.03 -20.59 -22.16
C GLU A 182 32.34 -22.09 -22.24
N GLN A 183 32.17 -22.86 -21.15
CA GLN A 183 32.61 -24.25 -21.02
C GLN A 183 31.61 -25.10 -20.22
N GLY A 184 31.56 -26.40 -20.54
CA GLY A 184 30.82 -27.43 -19.79
C GLY A 184 30.02 -28.39 -20.68
N SER A 185 29.78 -29.62 -20.23
CA SER A 185 28.98 -30.63 -20.96
C SER A 185 27.47 -30.32 -20.95
N THR A 186 27.01 -29.68 -19.89
CA THR A 186 25.69 -29.07 -19.74
C THR A 186 25.91 -27.63 -19.31
N VAL A 187 25.23 -26.68 -19.95
CA VAL A 187 25.32 -25.25 -19.66
C VAL A 187 23.95 -24.67 -19.34
N THR A 188 23.93 -23.63 -18.49
CA THR A 188 22.72 -22.86 -18.19
C THR A 188 22.77 -21.56 -18.99
N VAL A 189 21.82 -21.37 -19.91
CA VAL A 189 21.66 -20.15 -20.69
C VAL A 189 20.74 -19.20 -19.91
N SER A 190 21.24 -18.02 -19.56
CA SER A 190 20.48 -17.00 -18.83
C SER A 190 19.91 -15.96 -19.79
N THR A 191 18.64 -15.58 -19.61
CA THR A 191 18.00 -14.59 -20.48
C THR A 191 18.10 -13.17 -19.91
N LEU A 192 18.57 -12.23 -20.72
CA LEU A 192 18.98 -10.88 -20.29
C LEU A 192 18.26 -9.74 -21.02
N GLN A 193 17.77 -9.97 -22.24
CA GLN A 193 16.93 -9.02 -22.98
C GLN A 193 15.90 -9.77 -23.82
N GLN A 194 14.65 -9.28 -23.89
CA GLN A 194 13.63 -9.85 -24.78
C GLN A 194 14.02 -9.67 -26.26
N ASN A 195 13.88 -10.72 -27.07
CA ASN A 195 14.13 -10.67 -28.51
C ASN A 195 13.29 -11.72 -29.25
N ALA A 196 12.59 -11.29 -30.31
CA ALA A 196 11.78 -12.15 -31.16
C ALA A 196 12.60 -13.00 -32.14
N THR A 197 13.86 -12.65 -32.43
CA THR A 197 14.75 -13.50 -33.24
C THR A 197 15.48 -14.51 -32.34
N PRO A 198 15.45 -15.83 -32.63
CA PRO A 198 16.06 -16.83 -31.75
C PRO A 198 17.59 -16.71 -31.71
N VAL A 199 18.13 -16.50 -30.51
CA VAL A 199 19.58 -16.47 -30.25
C VAL A 199 20.14 -17.87 -30.50
N GLN A 200 21.22 -17.95 -31.27
CA GLN A 200 21.91 -19.21 -31.52
C GLN A 200 22.95 -19.44 -30.44
N ILE A 201 22.76 -20.48 -29.64
CA ILE A 201 23.71 -20.97 -28.65
C ILE A 201 24.50 -22.11 -29.28
N LYS A 202 25.74 -21.83 -29.67
CA LYS A 202 26.61 -22.73 -30.42
C LYS A 202 27.56 -23.47 -29.48
N ALA A 203 27.52 -24.80 -29.49
CA ALA A 203 28.52 -25.67 -28.89
C ALA A 203 29.54 -26.12 -29.95
N SER A 204 30.82 -26.17 -29.57
CA SER A 204 31.93 -26.58 -30.45
C SER A 204 32.92 -27.47 -29.68
N ALA A 205 33.25 -28.64 -30.22
CA ALA A 205 34.28 -29.55 -29.69
C ALA A 205 35.40 -29.75 -30.72
N VAL A 206 36.60 -30.08 -30.24
CA VAL A 206 37.66 -30.68 -31.08
C VAL A 206 37.73 -32.16 -30.75
N ALA A 207 37.47 -33.01 -31.75
CA ALA A 207 37.53 -34.46 -31.61
C ALA A 207 38.99 -34.97 -31.57
N ALA A 208 39.19 -36.21 -31.13
CA ALA A 208 40.52 -36.82 -31.01
C ALA A 208 41.29 -36.97 -32.34
N ASP A 209 40.62 -36.86 -33.50
CA ASP A 209 41.23 -36.82 -34.83
C ASP A 209 41.57 -35.38 -35.31
N GLY A 210 41.36 -34.38 -34.47
CA GLY A 210 41.57 -32.97 -34.77
C GLY A 210 40.43 -32.30 -35.55
N SER A 211 39.36 -33.02 -35.89
CA SER A 211 38.18 -32.42 -36.52
C SER A 211 37.38 -31.57 -35.53
N VAL A 212 36.81 -30.45 -36.01
CA VAL A 212 35.95 -29.59 -35.21
C VAL A 212 34.49 -30.00 -35.45
N VAL A 213 33.77 -30.31 -34.37
CA VAL A 213 32.37 -30.74 -34.39
C VAL A 213 31.53 -29.66 -33.73
N GLU A 214 30.50 -29.16 -34.42
CA GLU A 214 29.74 -27.99 -33.99
C GLU A 214 28.23 -28.20 -34.09
N ARG A 215 27.47 -27.59 -33.18
CA ARG A 215 26.00 -27.58 -33.21
C ARG A 215 25.44 -26.32 -32.57
N SER A 216 24.30 -25.82 -33.06
CA SER A 216 23.57 -24.70 -32.46
C SER A 216 22.21 -25.13 -31.94
N ALA A 217 21.78 -24.53 -30.82
CA ALA A 217 20.43 -24.58 -30.30
C ALA A 217 19.80 -23.17 -30.35
N ALA A 218 18.49 -23.08 -30.57
CA ALA A 218 17.80 -21.81 -30.78
C ALA A 218 16.98 -21.38 -29.55
N ILE A 219 17.43 -20.33 -28.86
CA ILE A 219 16.76 -19.78 -27.66
C ILE A 219 16.03 -18.48 -28.00
N THR A 220 14.71 -18.50 -27.93
CA THR A 220 13.86 -17.30 -28.12
C THR A 220 13.56 -16.69 -26.77
N VAL A 221 13.98 -15.44 -26.53
CA VAL A 221 13.69 -14.76 -25.26
C VAL A 221 12.35 -14.03 -25.37
N ILE A 222 11.32 -14.62 -24.78
CA ILE A 222 9.95 -14.09 -24.79
C ILE A 222 9.72 -13.10 -23.64
N ALA A 223 8.57 -12.44 -23.63
CA ALA A 223 8.19 -11.51 -22.56
C ALA A 223 8.28 -12.17 -21.17
N PRO A 224 8.67 -11.42 -20.13
CA PRO A 224 8.77 -11.97 -18.78
C PRO A 224 7.39 -12.42 -18.27
N GLU A 225 7.38 -13.45 -17.43
CA GLU A 225 6.15 -14.03 -16.90
C GLU A 225 5.69 -13.27 -15.65
N LEU A 226 4.38 -13.03 -15.53
CA LEU A 226 3.77 -12.47 -14.32
C LEU A 226 3.82 -13.49 -13.17
N GLN A 227 4.56 -13.19 -12.11
CA GLN A 227 4.67 -14.03 -10.92
C GLN A 227 3.63 -13.66 -9.84
N GLN A 228 3.44 -12.37 -9.58
CA GLN A 228 2.63 -11.87 -8.47
C GLN A 228 1.93 -10.56 -8.85
N VAL A 229 0.73 -10.34 -8.31
CA VAL A 229 0.02 -9.04 -8.35
C VAL A 229 0.12 -8.36 -6.99
N VAL A 230 0.38 -7.06 -6.97
CA VAL A 230 0.34 -6.20 -5.78
C VAL A 230 -0.68 -5.07 -5.96
N VAL A 231 -1.40 -4.75 -4.89
CA VAL A 231 -2.38 -3.64 -4.84
C VAL A 231 -1.72 -2.44 -4.18
N LEU A 232 -1.59 -1.35 -4.93
CA LEU A 232 -0.99 -0.09 -4.51
C LEU A 232 -2.03 1.03 -4.56
N ARG A 233 -1.84 2.09 -3.78
CA ARG A 233 -2.58 3.35 -3.95
C ARG A 233 -2.04 4.12 -5.17
N SER A 234 -2.89 4.80 -5.95
CA SER A 234 -2.46 5.39 -7.24
C SER A 234 -1.57 6.62 -7.14
N ASP A 235 -1.54 7.27 -5.98
CA ASP A 235 -0.52 8.26 -5.60
C ASP A 235 0.86 7.63 -5.29
N ASN A 236 0.95 6.29 -5.31
CA ASN A 236 2.11 5.47 -4.91
C ASN A 236 2.54 5.69 -3.44
N ALA A 237 1.69 6.31 -2.60
CA ALA A 237 2.09 6.76 -1.27
C ALA A 237 2.04 5.65 -0.19
N ALA A 238 1.37 4.53 -0.43
CA ALA A 238 1.20 3.46 0.54
C ALA A 238 0.98 2.06 -0.07
N SER A 239 1.45 1.07 0.68
CA SER A 239 1.00 -0.34 0.67
C SER A 239 -0.11 -0.55 1.71
N PRO A 240 -0.89 -1.65 1.67
CA PRO A 240 -1.91 -1.91 2.70
C PRO A 240 -1.29 -2.09 4.11
N PRO A 241 -2.04 -1.82 5.20
CA PRO A 241 -3.48 -1.53 5.23
C PRO A 241 -3.82 -0.10 4.79
N TYR A 242 -4.96 0.06 4.13
CA TYR A 242 -5.48 1.34 3.66
C TYR A 242 -6.56 1.88 4.60
N ALA A 243 -6.69 3.21 4.66
CA ALA A 243 -7.76 3.90 5.38
C ALA A 243 -8.57 4.78 4.42
N VAL A 244 -9.89 4.81 4.62
CA VAL A 244 -10.83 5.69 3.91
C VAL A 244 -11.88 6.26 4.89
N PRO A 245 -12.11 7.58 4.94
CA PRO A 245 -13.23 8.14 5.71
C PRO A 245 -14.58 7.69 5.16
N ARG A 246 -15.59 7.49 6.02
CA ARG A 246 -16.96 7.22 5.55
C ARG A 246 -17.42 8.30 4.57
N GLY A 247 -17.94 7.88 3.43
CA GLY A 247 -18.38 8.72 2.32
C GLY A 247 -17.30 9.13 1.32
N ALA A 248 -16.02 9.13 1.71
CA ALA A 248 -14.91 9.40 0.81
C ALA A 248 -14.53 8.17 -0.03
N SER A 249 -13.75 8.40 -1.09
CA SER A 249 -13.16 7.36 -1.94
C SER A 249 -11.64 7.41 -1.92
N ILE A 250 -11.00 6.26 -2.14
CA ILE A 250 -9.57 6.12 -2.44
C ILE A 250 -9.41 5.34 -3.74
N ASN A 251 -8.43 5.69 -4.58
CA ASN A 251 -8.17 4.99 -5.84
C ASN A 251 -6.99 4.00 -5.68
N LEU A 252 -7.22 2.74 -6.05
CA LEU A 252 -6.24 1.65 -5.97
C LEU A 252 -5.92 1.12 -7.38
N VAL A 253 -4.65 0.79 -7.61
CA VAL A 253 -4.11 0.22 -8.85
C VAL A 253 -3.46 -1.13 -8.57
N ALA A 254 -3.53 -2.04 -9.54
CA ALA A 254 -2.85 -3.32 -9.48
C ALA A 254 -1.59 -3.27 -10.37
N LYS A 255 -0.46 -3.74 -9.83
CA LYS A 255 0.81 -3.86 -10.57
C LYS A 255 1.35 -5.28 -10.47
N GLY A 256 2.03 -5.71 -11.53
CA GLY A 256 2.64 -7.03 -11.65
C GLY A 256 4.11 -7.01 -11.26
N ILE A 257 4.54 -8.06 -10.59
CA ILE A 257 5.94 -8.44 -10.37
C ILE A 257 6.26 -9.62 -11.29
N TYR A 258 7.42 -9.59 -11.94
CA TYR A 258 7.74 -10.38 -13.13
C TYR A 258 9.06 -11.14 -12.99
N THR A 259 9.27 -12.15 -13.84
CA THR A 259 10.49 -13.00 -13.82
C THR A 259 11.81 -12.25 -13.96
N ASP A 260 11.80 -11.04 -14.53
CA ASP A 260 12.98 -10.18 -14.73
C ASP A 260 13.18 -9.11 -13.64
N SER A 261 12.16 -8.82 -12.82
CA SER A 261 12.23 -7.70 -11.88
C SER A 261 11.24 -7.81 -10.71
N SER A 262 11.76 -7.57 -9.50
CA SER A 262 10.97 -7.39 -8.28
C SER A 262 10.21 -6.06 -8.23
N ASN A 263 10.51 -5.09 -9.12
CA ASN A 263 9.86 -3.79 -9.14
C ASN A 263 8.45 -3.90 -9.77
N PRO A 264 7.37 -3.48 -9.10
CA PRO A 264 6.02 -3.54 -9.65
C PRO A 264 5.84 -2.65 -10.89
N ARG A 265 5.36 -3.22 -11.99
CA ARG A 265 5.05 -2.53 -13.25
C ARG A 265 3.61 -2.78 -13.67
N ASP A 266 3.14 -2.01 -14.65
CA ASP A 266 1.73 -2.06 -15.06
C ASP A 266 1.41 -3.39 -15.78
N ILE A 267 0.20 -3.92 -15.54
CA ILE A 267 -0.22 -5.23 -16.03
C ILE A 267 -0.81 -5.09 -17.44
N PRO A 268 -0.31 -5.82 -18.47
CA PRO A 268 -0.90 -5.81 -19.79
C PRO A 268 -2.16 -6.67 -19.81
N GLY A 269 -3.32 -6.04 -20.03
CA GLY A 269 -4.62 -6.71 -20.09
C GLY A 269 -5.65 -6.09 -19.14
N THR A 270 -6.63 -6.88 -18.72
CA THR A 270 -7.68 -6.45 -17.79
C THR A 270 -7.39 -6.94 -16.37
N VAL A 271 -7.66 -6.08 -15.40
CA VAL A 271 -7.68 -6.41 -13.97
C VAL A 271 -9.12 -6.44 -13.52
N SER A 272 -9.53 -7.54 -12.90
CA SER A 272 -10.80 -7.66 -12.19
C SER A 272 -10.56 -7.43 -10.70
N TRP A 273 -11.49 -6.72 -10.05
CA TRP A 273 -11.42 -6.39 -8.63
C TRP A 273 -12.58 -7.01 -7.87
N SER A 274 -12.30 -7.46 -6.65
CA SER A 274 -13.26 -8.11 -5.77
C SER A 274 -13.09 -7.63 -4.32
N SER A 275 -14.15 -7.77 -3.52
CA SER A 275 -14.22 -7.36 -2.11
C SER A 275 -14.66 -8.55 -1.25
N SER A 276 -14.15 -8.64 -0.01
CA SER A 276 -14.71 -9.57 1.00
C SER A 276 -16.10 -9.15 1.50
N ASP A 277 -16.54 -7.93 1.17
CA ASP A 277 -17.88 -7.41 1.35
C ASP A 277 -18.56 -7.28 -0.04
N PRO A 278 -19.15 -8.35 -0.57
CA PRO A 278 -19.82 -8.33 -1.88
C PRO A 278 -21.18 -7.61 -1.85
N ALA A 279 -21.70 -7.30 -0.65
CA ALA A 279 -22.94 -6.54 -0.46
C ALA A 279 -22.73 -5.02 -0.40
N ALA A 280 -21.47 -4.55 -0.50
CA ALA A 280 -21.07 -3.14 -0.41
C ALA A 280 -21.58 -2.42 0.85
N THR A 281 -21.66 -3.14 1.97
CA THR A 281 -22.14 -2.64 3.26
C THR A 281 -21.10 -1.76 3.97
N VAL A 282 -19.82 -2.09 3.81
CA VAL A 282 -18.64 -1.40 4.35
C VAL A 282 -17.89 -0.70 3.20
N LEU A 283 -17.67 -1.37 2.07
CA LEU A 283 -16.91 -0.84 0.92
C LEU A 283 -17.68 -0.97 -0.39
N ALA A 284 -17.94 0.15 -1.07
CA ALA A 284 -18.42 0.15 -2.45
C ALA A 284 -17.24 0.28 -3.43
N LEU A 285 -17.09 -0.67 -4.34
CA LEU A 285 -16.06 -0.68 -5.39
C LEU A 285 -16.64 -0.14 -6.70
N SER A 286 -15.87 0.70 -7.40
CA SER A 286 -16.19 1.18 -8.75
C SER A 286 -14.99 1.00 -9.67
N ASN A 287 -15.09 0.07 -10.62
CA ASN A 287 -14.01 -0.25 -11.55
C ASN A 287 -13.88 0.85 -12.61
N GLN A 288 -12.67 1.35 -12.82
CA GLN A 288 -12.39 2.43 -13.77
C GLN A 288 -11.87 1.90 -15.11
N PRO A 289 -12.09 2.61 -16.24
CA PRO A 289 -11.64 2.16 -17.58
C PRO A 289 -10.13 1.96 -17.74
N ASN A 290 -9.32 2.52 -16.84
CA ASN A 290 -7.87 2.36 -16.79
C ASN A 290 -7.41 1.13 -15.96
N GLY A 291 -8.32 0.28 -15.50
CA GLY A 291 -8.01 -0.90 -14.68
C GLY A 291 -7.80 -0.62 -13.19
N SER A 292 -7.90 0.64 -12.75
CA SER A 292 -7.94 0.98 -11.31
C SER A 292 -9.34 0.72 -10.71
N VAL A 293 -9.44 0.76 -9.38
CA VAL A 293 -10.72 0.72 -8.66
C VAL A 293 -10.81 1.88 -7.67
N ASP A 294 -11.94 2.59 -7.68
CA ASP A 294 -12.29 3.49 -6.59
C ASP A 294 -12.99 2.70 -5.49
N VAL A 295 -12.45 2.78 -4.29
CA VAL A 295 -12.98 2.15 -3.08
C VAL A 295 -13.58 3.24 -2.19
N LYS A 296 -14.91 3.27 -2.12
CA LYS A 296 -15.68 4.22 -1.31
C LYS A 296 -16.06 3.61 0.04
N GLY A 297 -15.78 4.32 1.13
CA GLY A 297 -16.23 3.92 2.47
C GLY A 297 -17.74 4.14 2.65
N VAL A 298 -18.48 3.11 3.02
CA VAL A 298 -19.95 3.13 3.17
C VAL A 298 -20.38 3.16 4.63
N SER A 299 -19.86 2.25 5.45
CA SER A 299 -20.09 2.19 6.91
C SER A 299 -18.82 1.81 7.66
N LEU A 300 -18.81 2.00 8.99
CA LEU A 300 -17.64 1.74 9.83
C LEU A 300 -17.32 0.23 9.87
N GLY A 301 -16.07 -0.13 9.61
CA GLY A 301 -15.62 -1.51 9.60
C GLY A 301 -14.34 -1.70 8.79
N SER A 302 -14.04 -2.93 8.40
CA SER A 302 -12.95 -3.25 7.48
C SER A 302 -13.33 -4.41 6.58
N ALA A 303 -12.87 -4.37 5.33
CA ALA A 303 -12.97 -5.45 4.36
C ALA A 303 -11.70 -5.52 3.51
N THR A 304 -11.45 -6.62 2.81
CA THR A 304 -10.28 -6.78 1.94
C THR A 304 -10.66 -6.61 0.48
N VAL A 305 -9.78 -5.97 -0.28
CA VAL A 305 -9.87 -5.79 -1.74
C VAL A 305 -8.81 -6.66 -2.40
N THR A 306 -9.20 -7.44 -3.41
CA THR A 306 -8.31 -8.35 -4.16
C THR A 306 -8.37 -8.05 -5.64
N ALA A 307 -7.21 -7.87 -6.26
CA ALA A 307 -7.06 -7.74 -7.71
C ALA A 307 -6.71 -9.10 -8.33
N THR A 308 -7.34 -9.46 -9.45
CA THR A 308 -7.09 -10.69 -10.20
C THR A 308 -6.95 -10.40 -11.68
N THR A 309 -5.94 -10.98 -12.31
CA THR A 309 -5.69 -10.88 -13.77
C THR A 309 -5.33 -12.24 -14.34
N THR A 310 -5.35 -12.36 -15.67
CA THR A 310 -4.89 -13.54 -16.42
C THR A 310 -3.41 -13.39 -16.75
N LYS A 311 -2.65 -14.49 -16.76
CA LYS A 311 -1.26 -14.53 -17.21
C LYS A 311 -1.17 -14.38 -18.74
N ASN A 312 0.06 -14.22 -19.21
CA ASN A 312 0.45 -14.19 -20.63
C ASN A 312 0.02 -15.45 -21.42
N ASP A 313 -0.40 -16.53 -20.76
CA ASP A 313 -0.92 -17.76 -21.40
C ASP A 313 -2.41 -17.65 -21.81
N GLY A 314 -3.12 -16.61 -21.35
CA GLY A 314 -4.54 -16.40 -21.62
C GLY A 314 -5.49 -17.32 -20.86
N VAL A 315 -5.01 -18.14 -19.92
CA VAL A 315 -5.81 -19.16 -19.20
C VAL A 315 -5.58 -19.14 -17.69
N SER A 316 -4.33 -19.10 -17.23
CA SER A 316 -4.00 -19.12 -15.81
C SER A 316 -4.27 -17.75 -15.18
N THR A 317 -4.83 -17.69 -13.97
CA THR A 317 -5.03 -16.43 -13.24
C THR A 317 -4.02 -16.23 -12.11
N VAL A 318 -3.75 -14.96 -11.79
CA VAL A 318 -2.96 -14.55 -10.62
C VAL A 318 -3.77 -13.51 -9.86
N SER A 319 -3.94 -13.75 -8.55
CA SER A 319 -4.56 -12.81 -7.62
C SER A 319 -3.51 -12.14 -6.74
N SER A 320 -3.82 -10.93 -6.26
CA SER A 320 -3.05 -10.27 -5.22
C SER A 320 -3.22 -10.95 -3.86
N ALA A 321 -2.33 -10.63 -2.92
CA ALA A 321 -2.68 -10.75 -1.50
C ALA A 321 -3.91 -9.85 -1.20
N PRO A 322 -4.84 -10.24 -0.31
CA PRO A 322 -6.00 -9.42 0.03
C PRO A 322 -5.57 -8.14 0.76
N ALA A 323 -5.80 -6.97 0.16
CA ALA A 323 -5.44 -5.68 0.73
C ALA A 323 -6.53 -5.21 1.70
N ASN A 324 -6.24 -5.14 3.00
CA ASN A 324 -7.19 -4.61 3.98
C ASN A 324 -7.44 -3.11 3.75
N VAL A 325 -8.72 -2.73 3.70
CA VAL A 325 -9.19 -1.34 3.71
C VAL A 325 -10.12 -1.16 4.91
N THR A 326 -9.78 -0.21 5.79
CA THR A 326 -10.57 0.15 6.98
C THR A 326 -11.30 1.46 6.76
N VAL A 327 -12.59 1.49 7.12
CA VAL A 327 -13.44 2.67 7.00
C VAL A 327 -13.51 3.40 8.33
N GLY A 328 -12.93 4.61 8.36
CA GLY A 328 -12.97 5.51 9.51
C GLY A 328 -14.27 6.33 9.57
N ALA A 329 -14.40 7.14 10.61
CA ALA A 329 -15.44 8.17 10.69
C ALA A 329 -15.42 9.09 9.44
N ALA A 330 -16.55 9.70 9.12
CA ALA A 330 -16.57 10.77 8.13
C ALA A 330 -15.76 11.97 8.66
N VAL A 331 -15.06 12.67 7.77
CA VAL A 331 -14.21 13.81 8.13
C VAL A 331 -14.73 15.09 7.49
N LEU A 332 -14.38 16.23 8.08
CA LEU A 332 -14.57 17.54 7.48
C LEU A 332 -13.45 17.76 6.45
N GLN A 333 -13.79 18.19 5.22
CA GLN A 333 -12.79 18.50 4.19
C GLN A 333 -12.51 20.01 4.06
N SER A 334 -13.56 20.82 4.14
CA SER A 334 -13.51 22.28 4.09
C SER A 334 -14.72 22.86 4.86
N LEU A 335 -14.82 24.19 4.90
CA LEU A 335 -16.00 24.92 5.40
C LEU A 335 -16.90 25.43 4.27
N ASP A 336 -16.83 24.86 3.06
CA ASP A 336 -17.72 25.22 1.96
C ASP A 336 -19.18 24.85 2.29
N GLY A 337 -20.08 25.84 2.25
CA GLY A 337 -21.47 25.66 2.66
C GLY A 337 -21.68 25.46 4.16
N ALA A 338 -20.63 25.55 4.98
CA ALA A 338 -20.76 25.59 6.43
C ALA A 338 -21.48 26.87 6.89
N ARG A 339 -22.06 26.83 8.08
CA ARG A 339 -22.73 27.98 8.72
C ARG A 339 -22.36 28.09 10.18
N ILE A 340 -22.39 29.29 10.74
CA ILE A 340 -22.37 29.50 12.19
C ILE A 340 -23.81 29.62 12.68
N THR A 341 -24.18 28.84 13.69
CA THR A 341 -25.48 28.89 14.36
C THR A 341 -25.36 29.51 15.76
N PRO A 342 -26.40 30.20 16.27
CA PRO A 342 -27.69 30.45 15.63
C PRO A 342 -27.64 31.52 14.52
N VAL A 343 -28.67 31.54 13.67
CA VAL A 343 -28.88 32.55 12.61
C VAL A 343 -30.30 33.10 12.75
N PRO A 344 -30.51 34.42 12.88
CA PRO A 344 -29.48 35.46 13.07
C PRO A 344 -28.77 35.35 14.43
N ALA A 345 -27.48 35.67 14.47
CA ALA A 345 -26.70 35.69 15.69
C ALA A 345 -26.91 37.04 16.42
N ASN A 346 -27.64 37.03 17.52
CA ASN A 346 -27.90 38.21 18.34
C ASN A 346 -27.48 37.95 19.79
N VAL A 347 -26.80 38.91 20.40
CA VAL A 347 -26.44 38.91 21.82
C VAL A 347 -26.79 40.27 22.42
N ALA A 348 -26.97 40.35 23.73
CA ALA A 348 -27.10 41.62 24.44
C ALA A 348 -25.74 42.08 24.97
N ILE A 349 -25.62 43.35 25.35
CA ILE A 349 -24.49 43.82 26.19
C ILE A 349 -24.44 42.98 27.47
N ASP A 350 -23.23 42.60 27.88
CA ASP A 350 -22.85 41.75 29.02
C ASP A 350 -23.41 40.30 29.00
N ALA A 351 -24.22 39.95 28.00
CA ALA A 351 -24.69 38.59 27.78
C ALA A 351 -23.72 37.78 26.90
N SER A 352 -23.72 36.46 27.07
CA SER A 352 -22.95 35.53 26.25
C SER A 352 -23.83 34.69 25.31
N LEU A 353 -23.26 34.31 24.16
CA LEU A 353 -23.89 33.47 23.15
C LEU A 353 -22.90 32.40 22.68
N GLN A 354 -23.24 31.12 22.83
CA GLN A 354 -22.45 30.06 22.20
C GLN A 354 -22.71 30.08 20.68
N LEU A 355 -21.64 30.19 19.91
CA LEU A 355 -21.64 30.00 18.47
C LEU A 355 -21.09 28.61 18.14
N ASN A 356 -21.74 27.91 17.20
CA ASN A 356 -21.27 26.61 16.70
C ASN A 356 -21.14 26.68 15.18
N VAL A 357 -20.04 26.16 14.63
CA VAL A 357 -19.93 25.91 13.19
C VAL A 357 -20.62 24.58 12.90
N VAL A 358 -21.61 24.57 12.01
CA VAL A 358 -22.15 23.36 11.41
C VAL A 358 -21.51 23.20 10.03
N GLY A 359 -20.72 22.14 9.86
CA GLY A 359 -19.97 21.82 8.65
C GLY A 359 -20.47 20.54 7.99
N LYS A 360 -20.09 20.34 6.73
CA LYS A 360 -20.51 19.19 5.92
C LYS A 360 -19.38 18.17 5.76
N TYR A 361 -19.67 16.93 6.13
CA TYR A 361 -18.68 15.85 6.22
C TYR A 361 -18.64 15.00 4.94
N THR A 362 -17.62 14.14 4.80
CA THR A 362 -17.38 13.32 3.59
C THR A 362 -18.53 12.39 3.17
N ASP A 363 -19.44 12.05 4.09
CA ASP A 363 -20.66 11.28 3.80
C ASP A 363 -21.87 12.14 3.43
N GLY A 364 -21.69 13.45 3.34
CA GLY A 364 -22.73 14.43 3.06
C GLY A 364 -23.57 14.84 4.27
N THR A 365 -23.32 14.28 5.45
CA THR A 365 -24.01 14.69 6.69
C THR A 365 -23.53 16.07 7.16
N GLU A 366 -24.41 16.76 7.89
CA GLU A 366 -24.06 17.99 8.60
C GLU A 366 -23.90 17.70 10.10
N ALA A 367 -22.83 18.20 10.71
CA ALA A 367 -22.60 18.10 12.15
C ALA A 367 -21.86 19.33 12.69
N ILE A 368 -21.86 19.49 14.01
CA ILE A 368 -21.08 20.55 14.68
C ILE A 368 -19.59 20.21 14.57
N VAL A 369 -18.82 21.13 13.99
CA VAL A 369 -17.36 21.05 13.91
C VAL A 369 -16.78 21.27 15.32
N PRO A 370 -15.95 20.37 15.85
CA PRO A 370 -15.35 20.52 17.17
C PRO A 370 -14.55 21.82 17.31
N ALA A 371 -14.77 22.55 18.42
CA ALA A 371 -14.01 23.79 18.69
C ALA A 371 -12.48 23.54 18.84
N SER A 372 -12.07 22.30 19.12
CA SER A 372 -10.67 21.86 19.05
C SER A 372 -10.04 22.06 17.68
N GLU A 373 -10.81 22.04 16.59
CA GLU A 373 -10.34 22.20 15.20
C GLU A 373 -10.40 23.66 14.70
N LEU A 374 -11.02 24.57 15.46
CA LEU A 374 -11.32 25.94 15.04
C LEU A 374 -10.53 27.01 15.80
N ASN A 375 -10.13 28.05 15.07
CA ASN A 375 -9.69 29.35 15.60
C ASN A 375 -10.81 30.37 15.40
N TRP A 376 -11.18 31.10 16.46
CA TRP A 376 -12.24 32.12 16.43
C TRP A 376 -11.66 33.53 16.50
N THR A 377 -12.25 34.45 15.73
CA THR A 377 -11.87 35.87 15.71
C THR A 377 -13.12 36.77 15.62
N SER A 378 -13.01 37.99 16.12
CA SER A 378 -14.02 39.05 15.96
C SER A 378 -13.39 40.24 15.25
N SER A 379 -14.10 40.82 14.27
CA SER A 379 -13.65 42.01 13.55
C SER A 379 -13.62 43.28 14.40
N ASN A 380 -14.31 43.30 15.55
CA ASN A 380 -14.29 44.41 16.50
C ASN A 380 -14.51 43.92 17.94
N THR A 381 -13.41 43.74 18.67
CA THR A 381 -13.38 43.29 20.08
C THR A 381 -13.82 44.35 21.09
N GLY A 382 -14.08 45.58 20.65
CA GLY A 382 -14.78 46.62 21.42
C GLY A 382 -16.30 46.46 21.41
N ILE A 383 -16.87 46.00 20.29
CA ILE A 383 -18.31 45.69 20.17
C ILE A 383 -18.60 44.31 20.76
N ALA A 384 -17.89 43.27 20.31
CA ALA A 384 -18.07 41.90 20.79
C ALA A 384 -16.77 41.10 20.77
N THR A 385 -16.50 40.35 21.83
CA THR A 385 -15.40 39.36 21.90
C THR A 385 -15.90 37.95 21.66
N VAL A 386 -15.03 37.04 21.23
CA VAL A 386 -15.31 35.61 21.09
C VAL A 386 -14.18 34.78 21.72
N SER A 387 -14.53 33.71 22.43
CA SER A 387 -13.57 32.79 23.06
C SER A 387 -12.99 31.79 22.05
N ALA A 388 -11.91 31.10 22.43
CA ALA A 388 -11.39 29.95 21.67
C ALA A 388 -12.39 28.79 21.53
N THR A 389 -13.45 28.75 22.34
CA THR A 389 -14.54 27.76 22.28
C THR A 389 -15.79 28.26 21.52
N GLY A 390 -15.74 29.45 20.91
CA GLY A 390 -16.87 30.03 20.17
C GLY A 390 -17.92 30.73 21.04
N VAL A 391 -17.65 30.96 22.33
CA VAL A 391 -18.54 31.76 23.19
C VAL A 391 -18.31 33.24 22.88
N ALA A 392 -19.30 33.88 22.27
CA ALA A 392 -19.32 35.32 22.07
C ALA A 392 -19.83 36.05 23.33
N LEU A 393 -19.36 37.28 23.54
CA LEU A 393 -19.77 38.20 24.61
C LEU A 393 -20.00 39.59 24.00
N GLY A 394 -21.20 40.14 24.15
CA GLY A 394 -21.52 41.51 23.74
C GLY A 394 -21.01 42.54 24.76
N LYS A 395 -20.52 43.69 24.29
CA LYS A 395 -20.01 44.78 25.15
C LYS A 395 -20.62 46.15 24.85
N VAL A 396 -20.79 46.47 23.57
CA VAL A 396 -21.31 47.77 23.12
C VAL A 396 -22.29 47.52 21.98
N GLN A 397 -23.41 48.24 21.97
CA GLN A 397 -24.44 48.14 20.93
C GLN A 397 -23.81 48.34 19.54
N GLY A 398 -24.14 47.46 18.59
CA GLY A 398 -23.56 47.52 17.24
C GLY A 398 -23.50 46.15 16.57
N SER A 399 -22.53 45.98 15.67
CA SER A 399 -22.35 44.75 14.88
C SER A 399 -20.87 44.42 14.72
N ALA A 400 -20.51 43.16 14.89
CA ALA A 400 -19.18 42.63 14.62
C ALA A 400 -19.27 41.38 13.76
N VAL A 401 -18.37 41.20 12.79
CA VAL A 401 -18.24 39.95 12.05
C VAL A 401 -17.41 38.99 12.90
N VAL A 402 -17.98 37.83 13.20
CA VAL A 402 -17.28 36.74 13.90
C VAL A 402 -16.94 35.67 12.88
N THR A 403 -15.66 35.28 12.84
CA THR A 403 -15.11 34.33 11.87
C THR A 403 -14.49 33.15 12.58
N ALA A 404 -14.86 31.95 12.14
CA ALA A 404 -14.24 30.69 12.53
C ALA A 404 -13.40 30.14 11.36
N THR A 405 -12.15 29.80 11.63
CA THR A 405 -11.16 29.32 10.65
C THR A 405 -10.61 27.97 11.10
N LEU A 406 -10.46 27.02 10.19
CA LEU A 406 -9.82 25.73 10.50
C LEU A 406 -8.35 25.94 10.93
N LYS A 407 -7.91 25.24 11.98
CA LYS A 407 -6.50 25.23 12.42
C LYS A 407 -5.56 24.59 11.39
N THR A 408 -6.07 23.61 10.66
CA THR A 408 -5.40 22.97 9.54
C THR A 408 -6.02 23.51 8.25
N ALA A 409 -5.22 24.10 7.38
CA ALA A 409 -5.73 24.58 6.09
C ALA A 409 -6.25 23.38 5.24
N PRO A 410 -7.43 23.49 4.61
CA PRO A 410 -7.94 22.42 3.76
C PRO A 410 -7.12 22.34 2.46
N SER A 411 -7.06 21.15 1.86
CA SER A 411 -6.37 20.94 0.57
C SER A 411 -7.09 21.58 -0.62
N SER A 412 -8.39 21.84 -0.48
CA SER A 412 -9.22 22.60 -1.43
C SER A 412 -10.42 23.19 -0.68
N GLY A 413 -10.99 24.27 -1.22
CA GLY A 413 -12.21 24.88 -0.65
C GLY A 413 -11.97 25.93 0.44
N ALA A 414 -13.06 26.44 1.03
CA ALA A 414 -12.99 27.48 2.06
C ALA A 414 -12.39 26.97 3.37
N GLY A 415 -11.35 27.65 3.87
CA GLY A 415 -10.77 27.39 5.20
C GLY A 415 -11.45 28.12 6.36
N SER A 416 -12.44 28.97 6.09
CA SER A 416 -13.10 29.82 7.08
C SER A 416 -14.58 30.07 6.76
N VAL A 417 -15.38 30.29 7.80
CA VAL A 417 -16.78 30.71 7.74
C VAL A 417 -17.00 31.90 8.68
N SER A 418 -17.88 32.84 8.30
CA SER A 418 -18.16 34.04 9.09
C SER A 418 -19.65 34.29 9.25
N THR A 419 -20.04 34.96 10.33
CA THR A 419 -21.40 35.45 10.57
C THR A 419 -21.39 36.85 11.16
N THR A 420 -22.47 37.60 10.94
CA THR A 420 -22.67 38.91 11.56
C THR A 420 -23.31 38.70 12.94
N LEU A 421 -22.57 39.05 14.00
CA LEU A 421 -23.08 39.09 15.37
C LEU A 421 -23.57 40.50 15.68
N THR A 422 -24.88 40.63 15.88
CA THR A 422 -25.50 41.88 16.34
C THR A 422 -25.47 41.94 17.86
N VAL A 423 -24.87 42.99 18.41
CA VAL A 423 -24.98 43.32 19.84
C VAL A 423 -26.12 44.31 20.00
N THR A 424 -27.21 43.84 20.59
CA THR A 424 -28.36 44.67 20.99
C THR A 424 -28.15 45.22 22.40
N ASP A 425 -28.98 46.16 22.84
CA ASP A 425 -28.85 46.72 24.20
C ASP A 425 -28.90 45.62 25.26
N ALA A 426 -28.26 45.88 26.40
CA ALA A 426 -28.38 45.08 27.62
C ALA A 426 -29.84 44.67 27.86
N ILE A 427 -30.04 43.44 28.32
CA ILE A 427 -31.36 42.96 28.75
C ILE A 427 -31.38 42.83 30.27
N CYS A 428 -32.53 43.14 30.83
CA CYS A 428 -32.79 43.05 32.26
C CYS A 428 -32.97 41.57 32.65
N THR A 429 -31.99 40.98 33.33
CA THR A 429 -31.88 39.51 33.53
C THR A 429 -31.63 39.05 34.96
N GLY A 430 -31.13 39.92 35.85
CA GLY A 430 -31.10 39.61 37.28
C GLY A 430 -32.52 39.71 37.84
N PRO A 431 -33.14 38.62 38.33
CA PRO A 431 -34.47 38.69 38.90
C PRO A 431 -34.40 39.27 40.32
N LEU A 432 -35.37 40.10 40.70
CA LEU A 432 -35.52 40.58 42.08
C LEU A 432 -36.32 39.55 42.86
N LEU A 433 -35.68 38.80 43.77
CA LEU A 433 -36.31 37.64 44.41
C LEU A 433 -36.68 37.86 45.87
N ALA A 434 -37.86 37.37 46.27
CA ALA A 434 -38.29 37.32 47.66
C ALA A 434 -37.28 36.55 48.55
N THR A 435 -36.67 35.49 48.00
CA THR A 435 -35.62 34.68 48.65
C THR A 435 -34.31 35.43 48.88
N GLN A 436 -34.07 36.53 48.16
CA GLN A 436 -32.94 37.44 48.37
C GLN A 436 -33.30 38.60 49.31
N GLY A 437 -34.59 38.77 49.66
CA GLY A 437 -35.10 39.86 50.48
C GLY A 437 -35.79 40.99 49.70
N ALA A 438 -36.08 40.81 48.41
CA ALA A 438 -36.94 41.74 47.67
C ALA A 438 -38.36 41.69 48.25
N THR A 439 -39.08 42.82 48.24
CA THR A 439 -40.48 42.89 48.66
C THR A 439 -41.34 43.52 47.57
N VAL A 440 -42.63 43.22 47.60
CA VAL A 440 -43.61 43.76 46.65
C VAL A 440 -44.75 44.44 47.41
N SER A 441 -45.36 45.41 46.74
CA SER A 441 -46.57 46.10 47.20
C SER A 441 -47.35 46.57 45.97
N SER A 442 -48.65 46.74 46.09
CA SER A 442 -49.51 47.28 45.04
C SER A 442 -50.40 48.40 45.55
N TYR A 443 -50.82 49.27 44.64
CA TYR A 443 -51.78 50.33 44.91
C TYR A 443 -52.67 50.57 43.70
N THR A 444 -53.93 50.92 43.94
CA THR A 444 -54.86 51.38 42.91
C THR A 444 -55.49 52.69 43.37
N LEU A 445 -55.90 53.54 42.44
CA LEU A 445 -56.55 54.82 42.76
C LEU A 445 -58.08 54.71 42.61
N PRO A 446 -58.82 54.23 43.63
CA PRO A 446 -60.22 53.79 43.47
C PRO A 446 -61.20 54.90 43.10
N LEU A 447 -60.89 56.16 43.42
CA LEU A 447 -61.71 57.32 43.05
C LEU A 447 -61.69 57.63 41.55
N LEU A 448 -60.61 57.25 40.85
CA LEU A 448 -60.44 57.49 39.42
C LEU A 448 -60.34 56.20 38.60
N CYS A 449 -60.27 55.02 39.22
CA CYS A 449 -60.38 53.73 38.53
C CYS A 449 -61.34 52.76 39.22
N LEU A 450 -62.54 52.64 38.65
CA LEU A 450 -63.53 51.65 39.05
C LEU A 450 -63.10 50.27 38.53
N ALA A 451 -63.13 49.28 39.43
CA ALA A 451 -62.64 47.93 39.19
C ALA A 451 -61.19 47.85 38.67
N CYS A 452 -60.31 48.78 39.08
CA CYS A 452 -58.87 48.49 39.07
C CYS A 452 -58.54 47.44 40.13
N THR A 453 -57.74 46.43 39.77
CA THR A 453 -57.21 45.42 40.70
C THR A 453 -55.76 45.11 40.41
N VAL A 454 -55.03 44.71 41.46
CA VAL A 454 -53.79 43.96 41.34
C VAL A 454 -54.01 42.65 42.09
N SER A 455 -53.67 41.52 41.49
CA SER A 455 -53.72 40.19 42.12
C SER A 455 -52.35 39.54 42.14
N ASP A 456 -52.14 38.61 43.09
CA ASP A 456 -51.02 37.67 43.10
C ASP A 456 -49.63 38.36 43.04
N GLU A 457 -49.52 39.52 43.69
CA GLU A 457 -48.38 40.44 43.59
C GLU A 457 -47.01 39.80 43.88
N THR A 458 -46.96 38.80 44.76
CA THR A 458 -45.76 38.02 45.08
C THR A 458 -45.16 37.27 43.89
N SER A 459 -45.95 36.98 42.86
CA SER A 459 -45.48 36.31 41.64
C SER A 459 -44.66 37.20 40.71
N ALA A 460 -44.49 38.48 41.04
CA ALA A 460 -43.46 39.31 40.40
C ALA A 460 -42.04 39.07 40.97
N ILE A 461 -41.89 38.28 42.05
CA ILE A 461 -40.62 38.09 42.78
C ILE A 461 -40.36 36.64 43.23
N ASP A 462 -41.04 35.63 42.65
CA ASP A 462 -40.98 34.22 43.08
C ASP A 462 -40.01 33.32 42.28
N ASN A 463 -39.46 33.83 41.16
CA ASN A 463 -38.61 33.11 40.18
C ASN A 463 -39.34 32.06 39.31
N ASP A 464 -40.68 32.04 39.25
CA ASP A 464 -41.45 31.14 38.39
C ASP A 464 -42.16 31.92 37.28
N LEU A 465 -41.65 31.82 36.04
CA LEU A 465 -42.26 32.54 34.91
C LEU A 465 -43.67 32.03 34.52
N SER A 466 -44.15 30.92 35.11
CA SER A 466 -45.50 30.38 34.88
C SER A 466 -46.58 30.99 35.78
N THR A 467 -46.19 31.59 36.91
CA THR A 467 -47.06 32.44 37.72
C THR A 467 -47.09 33.87 37.14
N TYR A 468 -47.97 34.72 37.65
CA TYR A 468 -47.96 36.15 37.32
C TYR A 468 -48.75 36.98 38.34
N ALA A 469 -48.27 38.18 38.63
CA ALA A 469 -49.09 39.23 39.22
C ALA A 469 -50.00 39.85 38.13
N GLY A 470 -51.29 40.00 38.40
CA GLY A 470 -52.28 40.47 37.44
C GLY A 470 -52.70 41.92 37.68
N LEU A 471 -52.23 42.87 36.87
CA LEU A 471 -52.70 44.26 36.88
C LEU A 471 -53.90 44.40 35.94
N ASN A 472 -55.02 44.91 36.42
CA ASN A 472 -56.24 45.11 35.64
C ASN A 472 -56.76 46.54 35.82
N VAL A 473 -57.08 47.21 34.71
CA VAL A 473 -57.62 48.57 34.63
C VAL A 473 -58.89 48.51 33.78
N ASN A 474 -60.04 48.36 34.45
CA ASN A 474 -61.30 48.06 33.76
C ASN A 474 -62.08 49.31 33.31
N LEU A 475 -62.37 50.23 34.23
CA LEU A 475 -63.17 51.44 33.99
C LEU A 475 -62.57 52.63 34.73
N GLY A 476 -61.58 53.30 34.14
CA GLY A 476 -60.95 54.47 34.75
C GLY A 476 -61.20 55.79 34.01
N LEU A 477 -61.27 56.85 34.82
CA LEU A 477 -61.19 58.24 34.39
C LEU A 477 -59.71 58.62 34.16
N LEU A 478 -59.49 59.72 33.44
CA LEU A 478 -58.14 60.27 33.23
C LEU A 478 -57.42 60.49 34.56
N GLY A 479 -56.26 59.84 34.74
CA GLY A 479 -55.47 59.89 35.98
C GLY A 479 -55.75 58.75 36.99
N GLY A 480 -56.71 57.86 36.72
CA GLY A 480 -56.80 56.59 37.44
C GLY A 480 -55.69 55.61 37.01
N TYR A 481 -55.24 54.76 37.93
CA TYR A 481 -54.20 53.76 37.63
C TYR A 481 -54.23 52.57 38.60
N ALA A 482 -53.52 51.51 38.21
CA ALA A 482 -53.06 50.42 39.08
C ALA A 482 -51.52 50.36 38.99
N GLU A 483 -50.84 50.32 40.14
CA GLU A 483 -49.39 50.15 40.24
C GLU A 483 -49.00 48.88 40.99
N LEU A 484 -47.90 48.28 40.55
CA LEU A 484 -47.16 47.22 41.21
C LEU A 484 -45.73 47.72 41.46
N LYS A 485 -45.27 47.63 42.70
CA LYS A 485 -44.00 48.21 43.15
C LYS A 485 -43.15 47.18 43.87
N VAL A 486 -41.97 46.91 43.30
CA VAL A 486 -40.97 45.98 43.85
C VAL A 486 -39.83 46.77 44.47
N THR A 487 -39.54 46.50 45.74
CA THR A 487 -38.39 47.05 46.47
C THR A 487 -37.23 46.07 46.40
N ALA A 488 -36.04 46.57 46.11
CA ALA A 488 -34.82 45.79 46.03
C ALA A 488 -34.41 45.19 47.39
N PRO A 489 -33.70 44.04 47.41
CA PRO A 489 -33.15 43.50 48.64
C PRO A 489 -32.05 44.41 49.22
N LEU A 490 -32.22 44.80 50.49
CA LEU A 490 -31.32 45.63 51.30
C LEU A 490 -31.25 47.13 50.89
N GLN A 491 -30.79 47.96 51.84
CA GLN A 491 -30.89 49.43 51.76
C GLN A 491 -29.88 50.11 50.81
N VAL A 492 -29.07 49.36 50.07
CA VAL A 492 -28.12 49.92 49.11
C VAL A 492 -28.88 50.24 47.82
N PRO A 493 -28.78 51.47 47.25
CA PRO A 493 -29.32 51.75 45.93
C PRO A 493 -28.69 50.85 44.87
N ILE A 494 -29.49 50.33 43.94
CA ILE A 494 -28.99 49.63 42.76
C ILE A 494 -28.21 50.64 41.91
N THR A 495 -26.90 50.46 41.82
CA THR A 495 -25.97 51.35 41.11
C THR A 495 -25.31 50.67 39.93
N ALA A 496 -25.78 50.97 38.72
CA ALA A 496 -25.07 50.65 37.50
C ALA A 496 -25.47 51.59 36.35
N GLU A 497 -24.55 52.49 35.99
CA GLU A 497 -24.71 53.40 34.87
C GLU A 497 -24.75 52.60 33.54
N GLY A 498 -25.87 52.67 32.81
CA GLY A 498 -26.04 52.02 31.51
C GLY A 498 -26.66 50.61 31.54
N GLN A 499 -26.98 50.05 32.72
CA GLN A 499 -27.77 48.81 32.81
C GLN A 499 -29.27 49.06 32.64
N ARG A 500 -30.06 47.99 32.54
CA ARG A 500 -31.53 48.05 32.39
C ARG A 500 -32.26 47.41 33.57
N ALA A 501 -33.39 48.00 33.92
CA ALA A 501 -34.30 47.54 34.96
C ALA A 501 -35.74 47.47 34.41
N GLY A 502 -36.60 46.64 35.01
CA GLY A 502 -37.99 46.50 34.57
C GLY A 502 -38.63 45.16 34.93
N PHE A 503 -39.43 44.63 34.01
CA PHE A 503 -40.34 43.52 34.27
C PHE A 503 -40.41 42.54 33.09
N ILE A 504 -40.52 41.25 33.39
CA ILE A 504 -40.94 40.23 32.42
C ILE A 504 -42.46 40.20 32.44
N ILE A 505 -43.07 40.54 31.32
CA ILE A 505 -44.53 40.60 31.15
C ILE A 505 -45.01 39.56 30.14
N SER A 506 -46.24 39.09 30.33
CA SER A 506 -46.96 38.28 29.35
C SER A 506 -48.37 38.81 29.12
N ARG A 507 -49.07 38.20 28.15
CA ARG A 507 -50.45 38.53 27.80
C ARG A 507 -51.44 37.45 28.23
N PRO A 508 -52.72 37.78 28.43
CA PRO A 508 -53.80 36.81 28.36
C PRO A 508 -53.87 36.17 26.96
N PRO A 509 -54.11 34.84 26.85
CA PRO A 509 -54.25 34.19 25.55
C PRO A 509 -55.38 34.83 24.73
N GLY A 510 -55.11 35.08 23.45
CA GLY A 510 -56.09 35.65 22.50
C GLY A 510 -56.08 37.18 22.36
N GLN A 511 -55.50 37.93 23.29
CA GLN A 511 -55.38 39.40 23.18
C GLN A 511 -54.07 39.81 22.50
N LEU A 512 -54.07 40.78 21.57
CA LEU A 512 -52.83 41.33 21.02
C LEU A 512 -52.28 42.46 21.90
N LEU A 513 -50.95 42.48 22.09
CA LEU A 513 -50.25 43.58 22.76
C LEU A 513 -50.31 44.84 21.88
N SER A 514 -51.28 45.70 22.17
CA SER A 514 -51.56 46.90 21.35
C SER A 514 -50.72 48.09 21.76
N LEU A 515 -50.53 49.04 20.83
CA LEU A 515 -49.92 50.34 21.13
C LEU A 515 -50.71 51.13 22.19
N ALA A 516 -52.01 50.84 22.38
CA ALA A 516 -52.84 51.47 23.40
C ALA A 516 -52.65 50.86 24.80
N LEU A 517 -52.30 49.58 24.90
CA LEU A 517 -51.92 48.95 26.18
C LEU A 517 -50.50 49.37 26.57
N LEU A 518 -49.55 49.29 25.63
CA LEU A 518 -48.19 49.81 25.86
C LEU A 518 -48.24 51.31 26.19
N GLY A 519 -49.04 52.08 25.44
CA GLY A 519 -49.33 53.50 25.63
C GLY A 519 -49.82 53.92 27.02
N ALA A 520 -50.37 52.98 27.79
CA ALA A 520 -50.87 53.18 29.14
C ALA A 520 -49.85 52.83 30.23
N VAL A 521 -48.76 52.14 29.90
CA VAL A 521 -47.81 51.59 30.87
C VAL A 521 -46.57 52.49 31.01
N THR A 522 -46.21 52.77 32.26
CA THR A 522 -45.01 53.51 32.64
C THR A 522 -44.17 52.67 33.61
N ILE A 523 -42.85 52.73 33.50
CA ILE A 523 -41.93 52.20 34.50
C ILE A 523 -41.21 53.38 35.17
N ASP A 524 -41.16 53.37 36.50
CA ASP A 524 -40.36 54.31 37.28
C ASP A 524 -39.29 53.57 38.10
N THR A 525 -38.11 54.18 38.22
CA THR A 525 -37.21 53.94 39.35
C THR A 525 -37.54 54.91 40.47
N LEU A 526 -37.53 54.44 41.73
CA LEU A 526 -37.80 55.27 42.90
C LEU A 526 -36.73 55.09 43.98
N ASP A 527 -36.54 56.13 44.79
CA ASP A 527 -35.66 56.10 45.96
C ASP A 527 -36.30 55.37 47.16
N ALA A 528 -35.55 55.25 48.25
CA ALA A 528 -36.03 54.68 49.51
C ALA A 528 -37.28 55.38 50.07
N SER A 529 -37.53 56.64 49.71
CA SER A 529 -38.64 57.49 50.15
C SER A 529 -39.83 57.56 49.18
N ASP A 530 -39.85 56.73 48.12
CA ASP A 530 -40.88 56.71 47.07
C ASP A 530 -40.91 57.98 46.17
N ASN A 531 -39.83 58.77 46.14
CA ASN A 531 -39.68 59.79 45.11
C ASN A 531 -39.25 59.12 43.79
N VAL A 532 -39.86 59.53 42.67
CA VAL A 532 -39.45 59.08 41.34
C VAL A 532 -38.09 59.68 40.96
N VAL A 533 -37.18 58.81 40.54
CA VAL A 533 -35.77 59.14 40.22
C VAL A 533 -35.57 59.25 38.71
N GLU A 534 -36.11 58.29 37.96
CA GLU A 534 -36.23 58.29 36.50
C GLU A 534 -37.57 57.62 36.10
N THR A 535 -38.21 58.13 35.05
CA THR A 535 -39.42 57.54 34.44
C THR A 535 -39.11 57.16 33.00
N ALA A 536 -39.62 56.02 32.55
CA ALA A 536 -39.69 55.64 31.15
C ALA A 536 -41.15 55.43 30.73
N VAL A 537 -41.49 55.92 29.54
CA VAL A 537 -42.83 55.85 28.96
C VAL A 537 -42.77 55.23 27.57
N THR A 538 -43.90 54.79 27.03
CA THR A 538 -43.99 54.29 25.66
C THR A 538 -43.35 55.26 24.67
N PHE A 539 -42.48 54.72 23.80
CA PHE A 539 -41.74 55.45 22.76
C PHE A 539 -40.66 56.43 23.27
N ASP A 540 -40.42 56.55 24.57
CA ASP A 540 -39.26 57.26 25.14
C ASP A 540 -38.61 56.47 26.30
N GLY A 541 -37.41 55.94 26.06
CA GLY A 541 -36.65 55.08 26.99
C GLY A 541 -37.14 53.63 27.13
N LEU A 542 -38.45 53.39 27.07
CA LEU A 542 -39.07 52.08 27.31
C LEU A 542 -38.86 51.10 26.14
N ARG A 543 -38.10 50.02 26.35
CA ARG A 543 -37.81 48.96 25.36
C ARG A 543 -38.61 47.70 25.69
N LEU A 544 -39.46 47.28 24.76
CA LEU A 544 -40.08 45.96 24.73
C LEU A 544 -39.18 45.01 23.92
N THR A 545 -38.65 43.96 24.56
CA THR A 545 -37.85 42.92 23.89
C THR A 545 -38.61 41.61 23.95
N LEU A 546 -38.97 41.03 22.80
CA LEU A 546 -39.56 39.68 22.74
C LEU A 546 -38.52 38.65 23.19
N LEU A 547 -38.83 37.86 24.22
CA LEU A 547 -38.04 36.69 24.58
C LEU A 547 -38.39 35.57 23.59
N GLY A 548 -37.50 35.33 22.64
CA GLY A 548 -37.70 34.33 21.60
C GLY A 548 -37.94 32.93 22.19
N ALA A 549 -38.96 32.24 21.68
CA ALA A 549 -39.42 30.91 22.07
C ALA A 549 -40.13 30.79 23.45
N TYR A 550 -41.42 31.12 23.44
CA TYR A 550 -42.49 30.28 24.03
C TYR A 550 -42.29 29.81 25.48
N ILE A 551 -41.99 30.75 26.39
CA ILE A 551 -41.99 30.45 27.82
C ILE A 551 -43.46 30.23 28.26
N ILE A 552 -43.82 28.97 28.49
CA ILE A 552 -45.14 28.49 28.98
C ILE A 552 -46.36 28.95 28.16
N GLY A 553 -46.35 28.70 26.85
CA GLY A 553 -47.58 28.76 26.04
C GLY A 553 -48.07 30.15 25.66
N GLN A 554 -47.36 31.21 26.05
CA GLN A 554 -47.67 32.61 25.74
C GLN A 554 -46.45 33.31 25.14
N ASP A 555 -46.66 34.50 24.58
CA ASP A 555 -45.56 35.42 24.29
C ASP A 555 -45.17 36.14 25.59
N ALA A 556 -43.88 36.03 25.93
CA ALA A 556 -43.26 36.74 27.04
C ALA A 556 -42.30 37.82 26.52
N TYR A 557 -42.30 38.98 27.17
CA TYR A 557 -41.52 40.15 26.77
C TYR A 557 -40.80 40.74 27.99
N VAL A 558 -39.55 41.17 27.81
CA VAL A 558 -38.91 42.08 28.77
C VAL A 558 -39.36 43.50 28.44
N LEU A 559 -40.11 44.13 29.35
CA LEU A 559 -40.39 45.56 29.33
C LEU A 559 -39.40 46.24 30.28
N SER A 560 -38.47 47.04 29.75
CA SER A 560 -37.38 47.61 30.55
C SER A 560 -37.00 49.03 30.13
N MET A 561 -36.43 49.78 31.07
CA MET A 561 -35.84 51.10 30.88
C MET A 561 -34.32 51.04 31.07
N PRO A 562 -33.52 51.95 30.46
CA PRO A 562 -32.17 52.20 30.92
C PRO A 562 -32.21 52.86 32.31
N VAL A 563 -31.14 52.71 33.07
CA VAL A 563 -30.94 53.41 34.36
C VAL A 563 -29.67 54.24 34.27
N THR A 564 -29.75 55.50 34.70
CA THR A 564 -28.60 56.41 34.82
C THR A 564 -28.38 56.87 36.26
N LYS A 565 -29.33 56.64 37.18
CA LYS A 565 -29.27 57.09 38.58
C LYS A 565 -29.47 55.94 39.58
N PRO A 566 -28.92 56.05 40.81
CA PRO A 566 -29.16 55.05 41.86
C PRO A 566 -30.63 55.03 42.32
N TYR A 567 -31.20 53.85 42.55
CA TYR A 567 -32.59 53.69 42.99
C TYR A 567 -32.79 52.48 43.92
N ASN A 568 -33.89 52.42 44.66
CA ASN A 568 -34.20 51.33 45.60
C ASN A 568 -35.46 50.52 45.21
N LYS A 569 -36.34 51.06 44.36
CA LYS A 569 -37.61 50.43 43.99
C LYS A 569 -37.89 50.57 42.49
N LEU A 570 -38.57 49.59 41.91
CA LEU A 570 -39.17 49.67 40.58
C LEU A 570 -40.69 49.73 40.72
N ARG A 571 -41.34 50.63 40.00
CA ARG A 571 -42.78 50.64 39.82
C ARG A 571 -43.12 50.33 38.37
N LEU A 572 -44.09 49.44 38.18
CA LEU A 572 -44.88 49.31 36.96
C LEU A 572 -46.24 49.94 37.21
N GLN A 573 -46.61 50.99 36.48
CA GLN A 573 -47.90 51.65 36.61
C GLN A 573 -48.67 51.56 35.28
N MET A 574 -49.90 51.05 35.34
CA MET A 574 -50.82 50.98 34.20
C MET A 574 -51.93 52.01 34.40
N ASN A 575 -51.99 52.99 33.50
CA ASN A 575 -52.85 54.16 33.58
C ASN A 575 -54.17 53.96 32.83
N ALA A 576 -55.24 54.58 33.29
CA ALA A 576 -56.54 54.52 32.62
C ALA A 576 -56.62 55.51 31.44
N GLY A 577 -56.89 54.98 30.25
CA GLY A 577 -57.14 55.75 29.04
C GLY A 577 -58.62 56.14 28.88
N VAL A 578 -58.87 57.36 28.38
CA VAL A 578 -60.21 58.00 28.26
C VAL A 578 -61.20 57.25 27.36
N ALA A 579 -60.75 56.24 26.60
CA ALA A 579 -61.55 55.49 25.63
C ALA A 579 -61.25 53.97 25.57
N THR A 580 -60.49 53.42 26.52
CA THR A 580 -60.03 52.02 26.48
C THR A 580 -60.77 51.15 27.49
N LEU A 581 -61.64 50.26 27.00
CA LEU A 581 -62.30 49.24 27.82
C LEU A 581 -61.31 48.13 28.21
N ALA A 582 -61.29 47.76 29.50
CA ALA A 582 -60.67 46.53 30.03
C ALA A 582 -59.23 46.24 29.56
N GLN A 583 -58.25 46.96 30.14
CA GLN A 583 -56.83 46.63 30.00
C GLN A 583 -56.40 45.64 31.09
N SER A 584 -55.60 44.63 30.72
CA SER A 584 -55.03 43.63 31.62
C SER A 584 -53.58 43.34 31.23
N LEU A 585 -52.69 43.26 32.22
CA LEU A 585 -51.27 43.03 32.05
C LEU A 585 -50.79 42.02 33.09
N ARG A 586 -50.03 41.02 32.65
CA ARG A 586 -49.44 39.99 33.52
C ARG A 586 -47.96 40.29 33.74
N VAL A 587 -47.52 40.28 34.99
CA VAL A 587 -46.12 40.45 35.39
C VAL A 587 -45.62 39.13 35.95
N ASN A 588 -44.83 38.41 35.15
CA ASN A 588 -44.29 37.09 35.46
C ASN A 588 -42.94 37.16 36.20
N SER A 589 -42.29 38.34 36.19
CA SER A 589 -41.11 38.61 37.00
C SER A 589 -40.79 40.11 37.02
N SER A 590 -39.99 40.53 37.99
CA SER A 590 -39.34 41.83 38.04
C SER A 590 -37.83 41.62 38.03
N CYS A 591 -37.11 42.52 37.37
CA CYS A 591 -35.69 42.38 37.15
C CYS A 591 -34.93 43.70 37.33
N ALA A 592 -33.71 43.55 37.82
CA ALA A 592 -32.68 44.56 37.84
C ALA A 592 -31.34 43.84 37.86
N VAL A 593 -30.36 44.33 37.10
CA VAL A 593 -28.99 43.87 37.31
C VAL A 593 -28.46 44.61 38.54
N ALA A 594 -28.37 43.90 39.66
CA ALA A 594 -27.69 44.37 40.86
C ALA A 594 -26.19 44.11 40.72
N SER A 595 -25.37 45.06 41.16
CA SER A 595 -23.94 44.82 41.41
C SER A 595 -23.79 43.79 42.54
N GLN A 596 -23.03 42.71 42.28
CA GLN A 596 -22.51 41.81 43.32
C GLN A 596 -21.31 42.44 44.03
#